data_AF-A0A1Q5T4S6-F1
#
_entry.id   AF-A0A1Q5T4S6-F1
#
_cell.length_a   1.000
_cell.length_b   1.000
_cell.length_c   1.000
_cell.angle_alpha   90.00
_cell.angle_beta   90.00
_cell.angle_gamma   90.00
#
_symmetry.space_group_name_H-M   'P 1'
#
loop_
_entity.id
_entity.type
_entity.pdbx_description
1 polymer ?
#
loop_
_entity_poly.entity_id
_entity_poly.type
_entity_poly.pdbx_seq_one_letter_code
_entity_poly.pdbx_strand_id
1 'polypeptide(L)'
;MGEDSESALRGIQVFLDAQAISAVAGCGLRHAAYWIALRQEIITAFSKQRTFRLPLGPCEPYRTFEPADDYVWADRLVIHCADVLQYCFGSEEENPPRDKFQSTSSMGVLYPPPSTDKRVARYEELVAFQTLWAEMGPPSFKPIYARGPDRARGEVFPELWYLNNCHVAGLQFLELARILLTVYNPKLPRLGPGQRTAMRTVDREVRTIVLRLCGMALSNQHSPPGLVNAFVAIGMCGDRFTDRLEQEALLEVLVKLEDEHAYPTTSTRELLKGAWGWDGYDASE
;
A
#
# COMPACT_ATOMS: atom_id res chain seq x y z
N MET A 1 -16.85 -8.31 12.53
CA MET A 1 -16.62 -7.03 13.25
C MET A 1 -16.05 -6.05 12.25
N GLY A 2 -16.85 -5.13 11.71
CA GLY A 2 -16.44 -4.32 10.55
C GLY A 2 -17.45 -3.29 10.04
N GLU A 3 -18.70 -3.32 10.51
CA GLU A 3 -19.74 -2.37 10.11
C GLU A 3 -19.58 -0.99 10.79
N ASP A 4 -19.25 -0.94 12.08
CA ASP A 4 -19.13 0.33 12.82
C ASP A 4 -17.91 1.19 12.42
N SER A 5 -16.83 0.56 11.92
CA SER A 5 -15.68 1.31 11.38
C SER A 5 -16.03 1.95 10.03
N GLU A 6 -16.88 1.32 9.23
CA GLU A 6 -17.22 1.81 7.90
C GLU A 6 -18.19 3.01 7.96
N SER A 7 -19.11 3.03 8.92
CA SER A 7 -20.00 4.17 9.13
C SER A 7 -19.24 5.41 9.61
N ALA A 8 -18.28 5.25 10.52
CA ALA A 8 -17.39 6.31 10.98
C ALA A 8 -16.51 6.86 9.85
N LEU A 9 -15.92 5.98 9.03
CA LEU A 9 -15.12 6.37 7.86
C LEU A 9 -15.95 7.12 6.82
N ARG A 10 -17.18 6.68 6.55
CA ARG A 10 -18.11 7.41 5.65
C ARG A 10 -18.49 8.78 6.19
N GLY A 11 -18.70 8.90 7.50
CA GLY A 11 -18.96 10.19 8.16
C GLY A 11 -17.79 11.16 7.98
N ILE A 12 -16.56 10.71 8.28
CA ILE A 12 -15.34 11.49 8.10
C ILE A 12 -15.16 11.91 6.63
N GLN A 13 -15.41 10.99 5.70
CA GLN A 13 -15.31 11.24 4.26
C GLN A 13 -16.19 12.41 3.80
N VAL A 14 -17.47 12.45 4.20
CA VAL A 14 -18.41 13.53 3.80
C VAL A 14 -17.92 14.91 4.28
N PHE A 15 -17.38 15.00 5.49
CA PHE A 15 -16.87 16.26 6.02
C PHE A 15 -15.58 16.70 5.34
N LEU A 16 -14.72 15.76 4.97
CA LEU A 16 -13.48 16.05 4.27
C LEU A 16 -13.74 16.48 2.83
N ASP A 17 -14.66 15.83 2.12
CA ASP A 17 -15.00 16.20 0.74
C ASP A 17 -15.49 17.65 0.64
N ALA A 18 -16.31 18.09 1.59
CA ALA A 18 -16.79 19.47 1.65
C ALA A 18 -15.67 20.51 1.92
N GLN A 19 -14.53 20.07 2.46
CA GLN A 19 -13.44 20.94 2.93
C GLN A 19 -12.10 20.68 2.24
N ALA A 20 -12.02 19.72 1.32
CA ALA A 20 -10.76 19.17 0.81
C ALA A 20 -9.89 20.24 0.14
N ILE A 21 -10.46 21.10 -0.70
CA ILE A 21 -9.71 22.18 -1.37
C ILE A 21 -9.09 23.14 -0.34
N SER A 22 -9.87 23.55 0.66
CA SER A 22 -9.39 24.45 1.72
C SER A 22 -8.43 23.77 2.69
N ALA A 23 -8.56 22.46 2.89
CA ALA A 23 -7.66 21.66 3.73
C ALA A 23 -6.30 21.48 3.07
N VAL A 24 -6.28 21.16 1.77
CA VAL A 24 -5.05 20.92 1.01
C VAL A 24 -4.28 22.20 0.73
N ALA A 25 -4.97 23.32 0.46
CA ALA A 25 -4.35 24.62 0.21
C ALA A 25 -3.90 25.36 1.49
N GLY A 26 -4.35 24.92 2.65
CA GLY A 26 -4.05 25.57 3.94
C GLY A 26 -2.89 24.92 4.69
N CYS A 27 -2.54 25.52 5.83
CA CYS A 27 -1.71 24.91 6.85
C CYS A 27 -2.53 24.72 8.15
N GLY A 28 -2.10 23.82 9.05
CA GLY A 28 -2.74 23.61 10.35
C GLY A 28 -3.64 22.36 10.46
N LEU A 29 -4.53 22.33 11.45
CA LEU A 29 -5.25 21.12 11.86
C LEU A 29 -6.09 20.49 10.74
N ARG A 30 -6.72 21.31 9.89
CA ARG A 30 -7.54 20.82 8.78
C ARG A 30 -6.70 20.10 7.73
N HIS A 31 -5.52 20.64 7.43
CA HIS A 31 -4.54 20.05 6.54
C HIS A 31 -4.03 18.71 7.10
N ALA A 32 -3.69 18.69 8.39
CA ALA A 32 -3.26 17.46 9.07
C ALA A 32 -4.36 16.38 9.07
N ALA A 33 -5.61 16.75 9.38
CA ALA A 33 -6.76 15.85 9.38
C ALA A 33 -7.03 15.25 7.99
N TYR A 34 -6.90 16.06 6.94
CA TYR A 34 -6.99 15.59 5.56
C TYR A 34 -5.97 14.50 5.26
N TRP A 35 -4.70 14.72 5.59
CA TRP A 35 -3.64 13.75 5.34
C TRP A 35 -3.75 12.49 6.19
N ILE A 36 -4.25 12.59 7.43
CA ILE A 36 -4.55 11.41 8.26
C ILE A 36 -5.61 10.55 7.57
N ALA A 37 -6.72 11.18 7.16
CA ALA A 37 -7.81 10.46 6.52
C ALA A 37 -7.41 9.88 5.16
N LEU A 38 -6.60 10.61 4.38
CA LEU A 38 -6.08 10.12 3.10
C LEU A 38 -5.22 8.87 3.30
N ARG A 39 -4.29 8.89 4.26
CA ARG A 39 -3.46 7.72 4.59
C ARG A 39 -4.31 6.56 5.12
N GLN A 40 -5.29 6.82 5.98
CA GLN A 40 -6.23 5.80 6.46
C GLN A 40 -7.05 5.18 5.33
N GLU A 41 -7.49 5.98 4.35
CA GLU A 41 -8.21 5.50 3.18
C GLU A 41 -7.31 4.64 2.29
N ILE A 42 -6.04 5.01 2.07
CA ILE A 42 -5.08 4.18 1.33
C ILE A 42 -4.95 2.81 1.98
N ILE A 43 -4.70 2.78 3.29
CA ILE A 43 -4.56 1.52 4.04
C ILE A 43 -5.84 0.69 3.97
N THR A 44 -7.00 1.31 4.16
CA THR A 44 -8.29 0.63 4.07
C THR A 44 -8.57 0.08 2.67
N ALA A 45 -8.27 0.86 1.62
CA ALA A 45 -8.46 0.47 0.24
C ALA A 45 -7.53 -0.67 -0.16
N PHE A 46 -6.26 -0.63 0.28
CA PHE A 46 -5.29 -1.69 0.08
C PHE A 46 -5.74 -3.00 0.76
N SER A 47 -6.11 -2.95 2.05
CA SER A 47 -6.54 -4.15 2.80
C SER A 47 -7.86 -4.74 2.27
N LYS A 48 -8.84 -3.89 1.95
CA LYS A 48 -10.16 -4.34 1.47
C LYS A 48 -10.19 -4.58 -0.05
N GLN A 49 -9.07 -4.38 -0.75
CA GLN A 49 -8.96 -4.52 -2.21
C GLN A 49 -10.08 -3.80 -2.96
N ARG A 50 -10.35 -2.55 -2.57
CA ARG A 50 -11.45 -1.75 -3.11
C ARG A 50 -10.94 -0.45 -3.71
N THR A 51 -11.78 0.17 -4.54
CA THR A 51 -11.49 1.49 -5.10
C THR A 51 -11.21 2.52 -4.00
N PHE A 52 -10.24 3.38 -4.25
CA PHE A 52 -9.90 4.53 -3.43
C PHE A 52 -10.95 5.63 -3.65
N ARG A 53 -11.59 6.10 -2.58
CA ARG A 53 -12.82 6.90 -2.69
C ARG A 53 -12.65 8.40 -2.44
N LEU A 54 -11.50 8.85 -1.94
CA LEU A 54 -11.30 10.27 -1.67
C LEU A 54 -10.96 11.03 -2.97
N PRO A 55 -11.47 12.25 -3.14
CA PRO A 55 -11.16 13.06 -4.31
C PRO A 55 -9.69 13.49 -4.26
N LEU A 56 -8.93 13.12 -5.30
CA LEU A 56 -7.53 13.52 -5.47
C LEU A 56 -7.35 14.79 -6.30
N GLY A 57 -8.44 15.38 -6.82
CA GLY A 57 -8.41 16.64 -7.55
C GLY A 57 -7.75 17.79 -6.77
N PRO A 58 -8.04 17.99 -5.47
CA PRO A 58 -7.35 18.96 -4.63
C PRO A 58 -5.83 18.72 -4.49
N CYS A 59 -5.36 17.49 -4.72
CA CYS A 59 -3.96 17.09 -4.59
C CYS A 59 -3.14 17.24 -5.87
N GLU A 60 -3.67 17.87 -6.91
CA GLU A 60 -2.93 18.12 -8.15
C GLU A 60 -1.55 18.78 -7.96
N PRO A 61 -1.38 19.74 -7.03
CA PRO A 61 -0.06 20.33 -6.75
C PRO A 61 1.02 19.33 -6.29
N TYR A 62 0.64 18.13 -5.84
CA TYR A 62 1.54 17.07 -5.38
C TYR A 62 1.93 16.09 -6.51
N ARG A 63 1.58 16.36 -7.77
CA ARG A 63 1.98 15.53 -8.92
C ARG A 63 3.20 16.07 -9.67
N THR A 64 3.94 17.00 -9.06
CA THR A 64 5.15 17.59 -9.64
C THR A 64 6.41 17.00 -9.00
N PHE A 65 7.54 17.13 -9.68
CA PHE A 65 8.88 16.83 -9.13
C PHE A 65 9.68 18.12 -8.88
N GLU A 66 9.01 19.28 -8.80
CA GLU A 66 9.67 20.55 -8.49
C GLU A 66 10.29 20.51 -7.08
N PRO A 67 11.43 21.18 -6.85
CA PRO A 67 12.02 21.25 -5.51
C PRO A 67 11.01 21.73 -4.47
N ALA A 68 10.89 20.98 -3.39
CA ALA A 68 9.99 21.26 -2.26
C ALA A 68 10.62 20.71 -0.97
N ASP A 69 10.00 21.02 0.18
CA ASP A 69 10.42 20.46 1.46
C ASP A 69 10.09 18.95 1.58
N ASP A 70 10.69 18.30 2.58
CA ASP A 70 10.55 16.86 2.79
C ASP A 70 9.11 16.41 3.10
N TYR A 71 8.27 17.28 3.67
CA TYR A 71 6.88 16.94 3.94
C TYR A 71 6.08 16.88 2.65
N VAL A 72 6.27 17.87 1.76
CA VAL A 72 5.68 17.86 0.42
C VAL A 72 6.15 16.62 -0.33
N TRP A 73 7.45 16.30 -0.34
CA TRP A 73 7.95 15.08 -1.00
C TRP A 73 7.34 13.80 -0.43
N ALA A 74 7.18 13.70 0.89
CA ALA A 74 6.53 12.55 1.51
C ALA A 74 5.08 12.43 1.03
N ASP A 75 4.36 13.55 0.98
CA ASP A 75 2.99 13.62 0.52
C ASP A 75 2.85 13.26 -0.97
N ARG A 76 3.82 13.62 -1.82
CA ARG A 76 3.86 13.16 -3.23
C ARG A 76 3.91 11.63 -3.33
N LEU A 77 4.67 10.96 -2.47
CA LEU A 77 4.72 9.48 -2.43
C LEU A 77 3.39 8.87 -1.98
N VAL A 78 2.70 9.53 -1.04
CA VAL A 78 1.36 9.13 -0.58
C VAL A 78 0.35 9.26 -1.73
N ILE A 79 0.36 10.37 -2.46
CA ILE A 79 -0.54 10.58 -3.62
C ILE A 79 -0.25 9.58 -4.73
N HIS A 80 1.03 9.29 -5.01
CA HIS A 80 1.38 8.24 -5.96
C HIS A 80 0.76 6.88 -5.58
N CYS A 81 0.79 6.51 -4.29
CA CYS A 81 0.14 5.29 -3.83
C CYS A 81 -1.38 5.30 -4.03
N ALA A 82 -2.04 6.45 -3.84
CA ALA A 82 -3.47 6.60 -4.12
C ALA A 82 -3.79 6.46 -5.62
N ASP A 83 -2.96 7.06 -6.49
CA ASP A 83 -3.08 6.92 -7.95
C ASP A 83 -2.92 5.44 -8.40
N VAL A 84 -2.00 4.69 -7.77
CA VAL A 84 -1.83 3.25 -8.02
C VAL A 84 -3.05 2.45 -7.55
N LEU A 85 -3.62 2.78 -6.38
CA LEU A 85 -4.85 2.13 -5.91
C LEU A 85 -6.03 2.35 -6.87
N GLN A 86 -6.19 3.57 -7.39
CA GLN A 86 -7.20 3.87 -8.41
C GLN A 86 -6.98 3.05 -9.68
N TYR A 87 -5.72 2.88 -10.12
CA TYR A 87 -5.41 2.01 -11.26
C TYR A 87 -5.73 0.52 -10.99
N CYS A 88 -5.44 0.02 -9.78
CA CYS A 88 -5.63 -1.39 -9.43
C CYS A 88 -7.09 -1.77 -9.19
N PHE A 89 -7.87 -0.88 -8.57
CA PHE A 89 -9.20 -1.18 -8.07
C PHE A 89 -10.32 -0.25 -8.59
N GLY A 90 -10.00 0.77 -9.38
CA GLY A 90 -10.97 1.66 -9.99
C GLY A 90 -11.69 1.01 -11.17
N SER A 91 -12.98 1.33 -11.32
CA SER A 91 -13.75 1.04 -12.54
C SER A 91 -13.45 2.11 -13.60
N GLU A 92 -13.16 1.71 -14.84
CA GLU A 92 -12.80 2.64 -15.94
C GLU A 92 -13.98 3.53 -16.46
N GLU A 93 -15.06 3.73 -15.69
CA GLU A 93 -16.36 4.26 -16.15
C GLU A 93 -16.84 5.59 -15.51
N GLU A 94 -15.98 6.47 -15.04
CA GLU A 94 -16.39 7.85 -14.65
C GLU A 94 -15.59 8.85 -15.51
N ASN A 95 -16.07 9.68 -16.45
CA ASN A 95 -17.38 10.19 -16.93
C ASN A 95 -17.11 10.96 -18.28
N PRO A 96 -18.08 11.41 -19.15
CA PRO A 96 -19.17 12.34 -18.76
C PRO A 96 -20.47 12.26 -19.63
N PRO A 97 -21.37 13.26 -19.55
CA PRO A 97 -22.22 13.67 -18.43
C PRO A 97 -23.58 12.96 -18.44
N ARG A 98 -24.29 13.02 -17.31
CA ARG A 98 -25.70 12.64 -17.19
C ARG A 98 -26.55 13.41 -18.21
N ASP A 99 -27.01 12.72 -19.25
CA ASP A 99 -28.32 13.00 -19.81
C ASP A 99 -28.95 11.75 -20.41
N LYS A 100 -30.15 11.45 -19.89
CA LYS A 100 -31.23 10.61 -20.45
C LYS A 100 -31.08 9.08 -20.37
N PHE A 101 -31.65 8.56 -19.29
CA PHE A 101 -32.74 7.56 -19.28
C PHE A 101 -32.83 6.62 -20.50
N GLN A 102 -32.50 5.34 -20.29
CA GLN A 102 -33.41 4.25 -20.64
C GLN A 102 -33.02 2.94 -19.95
N SER A 103 -34.00 2.41 -19.22
CA SER A 103 -34.01 1.10 -18.60
C SER A 103 -34.04 -0.01 -19.65
N THR A 104 -33.20 -1.04 -19.52
CA THR A 104 -33.59 -2.42 -19.86
C THR A 104 -32.81 -3.43 -19.01
N SER A 105 -33.54 -4.42 -18.51
CA SER A 105 -33.08 -5.55 -17.70
C SER A 105 -32.35 -6.64 -18.49
N SER A 106 -31.39 -7.27 -17.81
CA SER A 106 -30.99 -8.69 -17.89
C SER A 106 -30.02 -9.17 -19.00
N MET A 107 -29.11 -10.02 -18.50
CA MET A 107 -28.28 -11.04 -19.16
C MET A 107 -26.90 -10.61 -19.66
N GLY A 108 -25.87 -11.27 -19.09
CA GLY A 108 -24.47 -10.98 -19.32
C GLY A 108 -23.97 -11.41 -20.70
N VAL A 109 -23.08 -10.58 -21.24
CA VAL A 109 -21.97 -10.94 -22.13
C VAL A 109 -20.86 -9.93 -21.83
N LEU A 110 -19.60 -10.40 -21.81
CA LEU A 110 -18.40 -9.62 -21.52
C LEU A 110 -18.38 -8.30 -22.30
N TYR A 111 -18.29 -7.19 -21.58
CA TYR A 111 -17.74 -5.97 -22.14
C TYR A 111 -16.29 -6.25 -22.57
N PRO A 112 -15.87 -5.87 -23.79
CA PRO A 112 -14.46 -5.89 -24.13
C PRO A 112 -13.75 -4.95 -23.15
N PRO A 113 -12.65 -5.39 -22.51
CA PRO A 113 -11.90 -4.49 -21.65
C PRO A 113 -11.49 -3.25 -22.47
N PRO A 114 -11.38 -2.07 -21.83
CA PRO A 114 -10.83 -0.87 -22.44
C PRO A 114 -9.54 -1.27 -23.18
N SER A 115 -9.32 -0.70 -24.38
CA SER A 115 -8.19 -1.05 -25.24
C SER A 115 -6.94 -1.26 -24.38
N THR A 116 -6.42 -2.50 -24.32
CA THR A 116 -5.32 -2.92 -23.45
C THR A 116 -4.20 -1.89 -23.40
N ASP A 117 -3.98 -1.21 -24.53
CA ASP A 117 -3.04 -0.12 -24.73
C ASP A 117 -3.19 1.06 -23.76
N LYS A 118 -4.42 1.52 -23.46
CA LYS A 118 -4.64 2.63 -22.50
C LYS A 118 -4.26 2.23 -21.08
N ARG A 119 -4.65 1.02 -20.67
CA ARG A 119 -4.31 0.48 -19.35
C ARG A 119 -2.81 0.21 -19.22
N VAL A 120 -2.18 -0.30 -20.28
CA VAL A 120 -0.72 -0.48 -20.33
C VAL A 120 0.00 0.85 -20.27
N ALA A 121 -0.44 1.87 -21.00
CA ALA A 121 0.14 3.22 -20.94
C ALA A 121 0.03 3.84 -19.53
N ARG A 122 -1.14 3.73 -18.88
CA ARG A 122 -1.31 4.19 -17.49
C ARG A 122 -0.41 3.44 -16.53
N TYR A 123 -0.26 2.13 -16.69
CA TYR A 123 0.67 1.33 -15.90
C TYR A 123 2.12 1.81 -16.09
N GLU A 124 2.54 2.07 -17.33
CA GLU A 124 3.89 2.56 -17.64
C GLU A 124 4.16 3.93 -17.03
N GLU A 125 3.18 4.84 -17.03
CA GLU A 125 3.26 6.13 -16.36
C GLU A 125 3.47 5.98 -14.84
N LEU A 126 2.69 5.11 -14.19
CA LEU A 126 2.82 4.83 -12.77
C LEU A 126 4.16 4.18 -12.42
N VAL A 127 4.68 3.28 -13.27
CA VAL A 127 6.01 2.70 -13.10
C VAL A 127 7.10 3.75 -13.31
N ALA A 128 6.93 4.66 -14.27
CA ALA A 128 7.89 5.72 -14.56
C ALA A 128 8.10 6.67 -13.37
N PHE A 129 7.10 6.83 -12.49
CA PHE A 129 7.25 7.56 -11.23
C PHE A 129 8.42 7.00 -10.38
N GLN A 130 8.64 5.68 -10.35
CA GLN A 130 9.74 5.10 -9.58
C GLN A 130 11.12 5.47 -10.16
N THR A 131 11.22 5.51 -11.49
CA THR A 131 12.44 5.98 -12.18
C THR A 131 12.69 7.46 -11.87
N LEU A 132 11.66 8.30 -12.00
CA LEU A 132 11.75 9.72 -11.67
C LEU A 132 12.11 9.95 -10.20
N TRP A 133 11.55 9.16 -9.28
CA TRP A 133 11.90 9.22 -7.87
C TRP A 133 13.37 8.86 -7.61
N ALA A 134 13.92 7.87 -8.32
CA ALA A 134 15.33 7.52 -8.19
C ALA A 134 16.28 8.64 -8.69
N GLU A 135 15.85 9.39 -9.71
CA GLU A 135 16.65 10.47 -10.32
C GLU A 135 16.50 11.81 -9.59
N MET A 136 15.27 12.17 -9.21
CA MET A 136 14.89 13.51 -8.74
C MET A 136 14.54 13.56 -7.25
N GLY A 137 14.40 12.40 -6.60
CA GLY A 137 14.06 12.30 -5.18
C GLY A 137 15.11 12.98 -4.30
N PRO A 138 14.71 13.66 -3.20
CA PRO A 138 15.66 14.37 -2.36
C PRO A 138 16.67 13.42 -1.70
N PRO A 139 17.94 13.80 -1.57
CA PRO A 139 18.93 13.01 -0.84
C PRO A 139 18.56 12.75 0.63
N SER A 140 17.72 13.61 1.24
CA SER A 140 17.21 13.47 2.61
C SER A 140 16.40 12.19 2.82
N PHE A 141 15.79 11.64 1.76
CA PHE A 141 15.05 10.37 1.81
C PHE A 141 15.94 9.14 1.74
N LYS A 142 17.26 9.30 1.61
CA LYS A 142 18.20 8.18 1.75
C LYS A 142 18.37 7.85 3.23
N PRO A 143 18.42 6.56 3.60
CA PRO A 143 18.66 6.18 4.98
C PRO A 143 20.02 6.70 5.45
N ILE A 144 20.08 7.24 6.67
CA ILE A 144 21.33 7.66 7.32
C ILE A 144 22.16 6.45 7.75
N TYR A 145 21.51 5.32 7.95
CA TYR A 145 22.12 4.02 8.21
C TYR A 145 21.32 2.93 7.50
N ALA A 146 22.03 2.05 6.78
CA ALA A 146 21.44 0.91 6.09
C ALA A 146 22.29 -0.33 6.30
N ARG A 147 21.66 -1.40 6.78
CA ARG A 147 22.27 -2.72 6.90
C ARG A 147 21.32 -3.78 6.37
N GLY A 148 21.85 -4.70 5.57
CA GLY A 148 21.08 -5.83 5.05
C GLY A 148 20.76 -6.85 6.16
N PRO A 149 19.80 -7.76 5.91
CA PRO A 149 19.50 -8.84 6.84
C PRO A 149 20.70 -9.77 7.05
N ASP A 150 20.83 -10.31 8.26
CA ASP A 150 21.87 -11.26 8.64
C ASP A 150 21.24 -12.57 9.15
N ARG A 151 21.01 -13.49 8.21
CA ARG A 151 20.41 -14.79 8.50
C ARG A 151 21.23 -15.67 9.44
N ALA A 152 22.55 -15.49 9.50
CA ALA A 152 23.38 -16.25 10.45
C ALA A 152 23.09 -15.86 11.90
N ARG A 153 22.55 -14.65 12.11
CA ARG A 153 22.12 -14.12 13.41
C ARG A 153 20.61 -14.16 13.62
N GLY A 154 19.85 -14.77 12.70
CA GLY A 154 18.39 -14.79 12.73
C GLY A 154 17.74 -13.46 12.33
N GLU A 155 18.50 -12.49 11.83
CA GLU A 155 18.00 -11.17 11.49
C GLU A 155 17.42 -11.15 10.07
N VAL A 156 16.10 -11.29 9.97
CA VAL A 156 15.39 -11.40 8.68
C VAL A 156 15.17 -10.05 7.99
N PHE A 157 14.97 -9.00 8.76
CA PHE A 157 14.64 -7.67 8.24
C PHE A 157 15.89 -6.81 8.03
N PRO A 158 15.92 -5.94 7.01
CA PRO A 158 16.95 -4.93 6.90
C PRO A 158 16.78 -3.86 7.99
N GLU A 159 17.87 -3.24 8.39
CA GLU A 159 17.88 -2.13 9.31
C GLU A 159 18.06 -0.82 8.53
N LEU A 160 17.07 0.06 8.61
CA LEU A 160 16.96 1.26 7.76
C LEU A 160 16.56 2.47 8.62
N TRP A 161 17.54 3.30 8.98
CA TRP A 161 17.30 4.47 9.81
C TRP A 161 17.16 5.70 8.93
N TYR A 162 16.12 6.49 9.17
CA TYR A 162 15.86 7.73 8.42
C TYR A 162 15.96 8.94 9.35
N LEU A 163 16.23 10.09 8.76
CA LEU A 163 16.44 11.33 9.52
C LEU A 163 15.12 11.86 10.11
N ASN A 164 13.98 11.65 9.43
CA ASN A 164 12.67 12.16 9.84
C ASN A 164 11.55 11.14 9.58
N ASN A 165 10.53 11.17 10.44
CA ASN A 165 9.31 10.38 10.31
C ASN A 165 8.57 10.60 8.99
N CYS A 166 8.60 11.81 8.42
CA CYS A 166 7.96 12.06 7.12
C CYS A 166 8.59 11.20 6.01
N HIS A 167 9.91 10.96 6.06
CA HIS A 167 10.60 10.09 5.10
C HIS A 167 10.07 8.67 5.20
N VAL A 168 10.00 8.13 6.41
CA VAL A 168 9.49 6.77 6.67
C VAL A 168 8.05 6.66 6.18
N ALA A 169 7.19 7.62 6.55
CA ALA A 169 5.78 7.63 6.15
C ALA A 169 5.64 7.60 4.63
N GLY A 170 6.28 8.53 3.91
CA GLY A 170 6.19 8.59 2.44
C GLY A 170 6.75 7.33 1.77
N LEU A 171 7.93 6.88 2.19
CA LEU A 171 8.58 5.71 1.59
C LEU A 171 7.79 4.42 1.80
N GLN A 172 7.11 4.25 2.93
CA GLN A 172 6.26 3.07 3.14
C GLN A 172 5.07 3.04 2.17
N PHE A 173 4.45 4.19 1.88
CA PHE A 173 3.40 4.26 0.86
C PHE A 173 3.95 3.99 -0.55
N LEU A 174 5.18 4.42 -0.85
CA LEU A 174 5.84 4.06 -2.09
C LEU A 174 6.08 2.54 -2.21
N GLU A 175 6.46 1.87 -1.12
CA GLU A 175 6.63 0.41 -1.10
C GLU A 175 5.29 -0.33 -1.25
N LEU A 176 4.20 0.14 -0.61
CA LEU A 176 2.85 -0.41 -0.84
C LEU A 176 2.40 -0.26 -2.30
N ALA A 177 2.66 0.91 -2.91
CA ALA A 177 2.41 1.14 -4.33
C ALA A 177 3.21 0.16 -5.21
N ARG A 178 4.46 -0.15 -4.84
CA ARG A 178 5.30 -1.12 -5.55
C ARG A 178 4.72 -2.54 -5.45
N ILE A 179 4.19 -2.98 -4.31
CA ILE A 179 3.50 -4.28 -4.20
C ILE A 179 2.37 -4.36 -5.23
N LEU A 180 1.52 -3.33 -5.30
CA LEU A 180 0.40 -3.28 -6.24
C LEU A 180 0.87 -3.28 -7.70
N LEU A 181 1.86 -2.46 -8.06
CA LEU A 181 2.39 -2.41 -9.43
C LEU A 181 3.08 -3.72 -9.86
N THR A 182 3.68 -4.45 -8.92
CA THR A 182 4.24 -5.78 -9.17
C THR A 182 3.14 -6.82 -9.44
N VAL A 183 2.08 -6.84 -8.62
CA VAL A 183 0.99 -7.83 -8.75
C VAL A 183 0.03 -7.53 -9.91
N TYR A 184 -0.26 -6.26 -10.18
CA TYR A 184 -1.20 -5.80 -11.21
C TYR A 184 -0.53 -5.44 -12.55
N ASN A 185 0.68 -5.95 -12.78
CA ASN A 185 1.41 -5.74 -14.03
C ASN A 185 0.67 -6.37 -15.22
N PRO A 186 0.15 -5.56 -16.18
CA PRO A 186 -0.64 -6.06 -17.30
C PRO A 186 0.19 -6.87 -18.31
N LYS A 187 1.52 -6.82 -18.23
CA LYS A 187 2.46 -7.52 -19.10
C LYS A 187 2.77 -8.95 -18.61
N LEU A 188 2.27 -9.35 -17.43
CA LEU A 188 2.50 -10.70 -16.91
C LEU A 188 1.81 -11.76 -17.78
N PRO A 189 2.51 -12.84 -18.14
CA PRO A 189 1.94 -13.92 -18.93
C PRO A 189 0.80 -14.61 -18.15
N ARG A 190 -0.41 -14.57 -18.70
CA ARG A 190 -1.61 -15.19 -18.08
C ARG A 190 -1.71 -16.70 -18.31
N LEU A 191 -1.03 -17.21 -19.33
CA LEU A 191 -1.01 -18.62 -19.70
C LEU A 191 0.31 -18.94 -20.42
N GLY A 192 0.74 -20.20 -20.33
CA GLY A 192 1.89 -20.72 -21.06
C GLY A 192 3.11 -21.01 -20.20
N PRO A 193 4.20 -21.54 -20.79
CA PRO A 193 5.35 -22.08 -20.06
C PRO A 193 6.07 -21.06 -19.18
N GLY A 194 6.01 -19.76 -19.51
CA GLY A 194 6.60 -18.68 -18.73
C GLY A 194 5.81 -18.25 -17.49
N GLN A 195 4.54 -18.64 -17.36
CA GLN A 195 3.64 -18.16 -16.30
C GLN A 195 4.16 -18.49 -14.90
N ARG A 196 4.56 -19.74 -14.66
CA ARG A 196 5.03 -20.17 -13.34
C ARG A 196 6.32 -19.44 -12.93
N THR A 197 7.23 -19.21 -13.87
CA THR A 197 8.46 -18.45 -13.62
C THR A 197 8.16 -16.99 -13.33
N ALA A 198 7.25 -16.37 -14.10
CA ALA A 198 6.82 -14.98 -13.86
C ALA A 198 6.18 -14.82 -12.49
N MET A 199 5.28 -15.74 -12.08
CA MET A 199 4.65 -15.70 -10.76
C MET A 199 5.67 -15.84 -9.62
N ARG A 200 6.66 -16.72 -9.75
CA ARG A 200 7.75 -16.84 -8.76
C ARG A 200 8.58 -15.57 -8.65
N THR A 201 8.80 -14.86 -9.75
CA THR A 201 9.48 -13.55 -9.74
C THR A 201 8.65 -12.52 -8.99
N VAL A 202 7.35 -12.44 -9.27
CA VAL A 202 6.38 -11.59 -8.55
C VAL A 202 6.41 -11.90 -7.05
N ASP A 203 6.33 -13.18 -6.66
CA ASP A 203 6.37 -13.60 -5.25
C ASP A 203 7.66 -13.15 -4.56
N ARG A 204 8.81 -13.32 -5.22
CA ARG A 204 10.10 -12.90 -4.68
C ARG A 204 10.20 -11.39 -4.51
N GLU A 205 9.70 -10.63 -5.48
CA GLU A 205 9.68 -9.16 -5.41
C GLU A 205 8.78 -8.68 -4.27
N VAL A 206 7.54 -9.19 -4.20
CA VAL A 206 6.59 -8.84 -3.13
C VAL A 206 7.17 -9.18 -1.76
N ARG A 207 7.76 -10.36 -1.57
CA ARG A 207 8.43 -10.71 -0.30
C ARG A 207 9.54 -9.74 0.06
N THR A 208 10.37 -9.36 -0.90
CA THR A 208 11.46 -8.38 -0.68
C THR A 208 10.90 -7.04 -0.19
N ILE A 209 9.79 -6.59 -0.78
CA ILE A 209 9.12 -5.34 -0.39
C ILE A 209 8.52 -5.45 1.01
N VAL A 210 7.83 -6.56 1.33
CA VAL A 210 7.26 -6.79 2.67
C VAL A 210 8.35 -6.81 3.75
N LEU A 211 9.47 -7.50 3.51
CA LEU A 211 10.61 -7.51 4.45
C LEU A 211 11.18 -6.10 4.64
N ARG A 212 11.27 -5.31 3.56
CA ARG A 212 11.72 -3.92 3.63
C ARG A 212 10.76 -3.03 4.43
N LEU A 213 9.44 -3.18 4.25
CA LEU A 213 8.42 -2.47 5.03
C LEU A 213 8.54 -2.78 6.53
N CYS A 214 8.73 -4.05 6.88
CA CYS A 214 8.95 -4.48 8.26
C CYS A 214 10.25 -3.90 8.84
N GLY A 215 11.34 -3.94 8.06
CA GLY A 215 12.62 -3.34 8.45
C GLY A 215 12.52 -1.84 8.70
N MET A 216 11.82 -1.11 7.83
CA MET A 216 11.55 0.32 8.01
C MET A 216 10.73 0.58 9.29
N ALA A 217 9.69 -0.21 9.55
CA ALA A 217 8.84 -0.05 10.73
C ALA A 217 9.61 -0.33 12.03
N LEU A 218 10.32 -1.45 12.09
CA LEU A 218 11.08 -1.87 13.28
C LEU A 218 12.31 -0.99 13.55
N SER A 219 12.88 -0.38 12.52
CA SER A 219 14.00 0.56 12.67
C SER A 219 13.56 1.95 13.16
N ASN A 220 12.27 2.28 13.03
CA ASN A 220 11.73 3.62 13.31
C ASN A 220 10.49 3.54 14.22
N GLN A 221 10.59 2.80 15.33
CA GLN A 221 9.47 2.42 16.22
C GLN A 221 8.77 3.61 16.91
N HIS A 222 9.39 4.78 16.91
CA HIS A 222 8.80 6.02 17.42
C HIS A 222 7.65 6.55 16.55
N SER A 223 7.35 5.90 15.42
CA SER A 223 6.22 6.18 14.54
C SER A 223 5.28 4.97 14.45
N PRO A 224 4.22 4.92 15.28
CA PRO A 224 3.23 3.82 15.26
C PRO A 224 2.60 3.52 13.88
N PRO A 225 2.32 4.51 13.00
CA PRO A 225 1.86 4.23 11.64
C PRO A 225 2.79 3.31 10.84
N GLY A 226 4.08 3.31 11.17
CA GLY A 226 5.07 2.43 10.57
C GLY A 226 4.73 0.95 10.68
N LEU A 227 4.35 0.52 11.88
CA LEU A 227 3.99 -0.87 12.17
C LEU A 227 2.63 -1.25 11.57
N VAL A 228 1.68 -0.32 11.51
CA VAL A 228 0.37 -0.57 10.87
C VAL A 228 0.53 -0.82 9.37
N ASN A 229 1.38 -0.04 8.69
CA ASN A 229 1.68 -0.24 7.27
C ASN A 229 2.34 -1.61 7.01
N ALA A 230 3.28 -2.02 7.88
CA ALA A 230 3.88 -3.35 7.82
C ALA A 230 2.85 -4.46 8.07
N PHE A 231 1.98 -4.32 9.08
CA PHE A 231 0.89 -5.26 9.36
C PHE A 231 -0.01 -5.47 8.15
N VAL A 232 -0.43 -4.40 7.47
CA VAL A 232 -1.29 -4.53 6.29
C VAL A 232 -0.58 -5.24 5.13
N ALA A 233 0.70 -4.96 4.90
CA ALA A 233 1.48 -5.68 3.90
C ALA A 233 1.65 -7.18 4.25
N ILE A 234 1.91 -7.50 5.53
CA ILE A 234 1.99 -8.87 6.04
C ILE A 234 0.65 -9.59 5.87
N GLY A 235 -0.46 -8.99 6.28
CA GLY A 235 -1.78 -9.62 6.17
C GLY A 235 -2.20 -9.90 4.74
N MET A 236 -1.81 -9.04 3.79
CA MET A 236 -2.20 -9.17 2.38
C MET A 236 -1.25 -10.03 1.53
N CYS A 237 -0.01 -10.21 1.96
CA CYS A 237 1.03 -10.87 1.15
C CYS A 237 1.85 -11.92 1.92
N GLY A 238 1.54 -12.15 3.20
CA GLY A 238 2.29 -13.03 4.09
C GLY A 238 2.17 -14.51 3.70
N ASP A 239 1.08 -14.91 3.06
CA ASP A 239 0.87 -16.26 2.51
C ASP A 239 1.95 -16.67 1.50
N ARG A 240 2.60 -15.69 0.85
CA ARG A 240 3.69 -15.92 -0.11
C ARG A 240 5.01 -16.37 0.54
N PHE A 241 5.14 -16.30 1.86
CA PHE A 241 6.34 -16.69 2.59
C PHE A 241 6.37 -18.19 2.90
N THR A 242 7.49 -18.84 2.57
CA THR A 242 7.66 -20.30 2.72
C THR A 242 8.76 -20.69 3.71
N ASP A 243 9.61 -19.74 4.11
CA ASP A 243 10.73 -19.98 5.01
C ASP A 243 10.26 -19.77 6.47
N ARG A 244 10.52 -20.76 7.34
CA ARG A 244 10.03 -20.73 8.72
C ARG A 244 10.57 -19.53 9.52
N LEU A 245 11.85 -19.20 9.35
CA LEU A 245 12.47 -18.07 10.03
C LEU A 245 11.82 -16.75 9.59
N GLU A 246 11.54 -16.58 8.29
CA GLU A 246 10.80 -15.41 7.80
C GLU A 246 9.38 -15.35 8.39
N GLN A 247 8.65 -16.47 8.37
CA GLN A 247 7.28 -16.55 8.88
C GLN A 247 7.19 -16.19 10.37
N GLU A 248 8.10 -16.73 11.19
CA GLU A 248 8.21 -16.40 12.62
C GLU A 248 8.49 -14.91 12.83
N ALA A 249 9.46 -14.35 12.10
CA ALA A 249 9.79 -12.93 12.18
C ALA A 249 8.60 -12.03 11.78
N LEU A 250 7.79 -12.43 10.79
CA LEU A 250 6.55 -11.71 10.44
C LEU A 250 5.54 -11.75 11.59
N LEU A 251 5.36 -12.89 12.26
CA LEU A 251 4.46 -13.00 13.41
C LEU A 251 4.93 -12.12 14.58
N GLU A 252 6.24 -12.04 14.83
CA GLU A 252 6.80 -11.17 15.87
C GLU A 252 6.47 -9.70 15.64
N VAL A 253 6.48 -9.22 14.39
CA VAL A 253 6.02 -7.87 14.04
C VAL A 253 4.56 -7.66 14.43
N LEU A 254 3.71 -8.67 14.20
CA LEU A 254 2.29 -8.59 14.55
C LEU A 254 2.07 -8.61 16.06
N VAL A 255 2.79 -9.47 16.79
CA VAL A 255 2.74 -9.52 18.26
C VAL A 255 3.19 -8.17 18.84
N LYS A 256 4.30 -7.61 18.37
CA LYS A 256 4.78 -6.30 18.82
C LYS A 256 3.76 -5.19 18.61
N LEU A 257 3.09 -5.16 17.45
CA LEU A 257 2.04 -4.19 17.18
C LEU A 257 0.83 -4.36 18.13
N GLU A 258 0.46 -5.58 18.48
CA GLU A 258 -0.60 -5.87 19.44
C GLU A 258 -0.21 -5.46 20.87
N ASP A 259 1.00 -5.83 21.30
CA ASP A 259 1.49 -5.57 22.66
C ASP A 259 1.75 -4.07 22.93
N GLU A 260 2.32 -3.35 21.96
CA GLU A 260 2.71 -1.95 22.15
C GLU A 260 1.59 -0.95 21.81
N HIS A 261 0.64 -1.34 20.94
CA HIS A 261 -0.38 -0.43 20.42
C HIS A 261 -1.81 -0.96 20.49
N ALA A 262 -2.05 -2.13 21.11
CA ALA A 262 -3.35 -2.76 21.24
C ALA A 262 -4.09 -2.96 19.89
N TYR A 263 -3.33 -3.07 18.80
CA TYR A 263 -3.91 -3.31 17.48
C TYR A 263 -4.34 -4.79 17.36
N PRO A 264 -5.55 -5.09 16.87
CA PRO A 264 -6.05 -6.46 16.84
C PRO A 264 -5.39 -7.28 15.73
N THR A 265 -4.36 -8.08 16.05
CA THR A 265 -3.64 -8.89 15.03
C THR A 265 -3.98 -10.37 15.05
N THR A 266 -4.62 -10.87 16.11
CA THR A 266 -4.93 -12.30 16.32
C THR A 266 -5.52 -12.99 15.09
N SER A 267 -6.59 -12.45 14.48
CA SER A 267 -7.23 -13.08 13.31
C SER A 267 -6.30 -13.20 12.10
N THR A 268 -5.41 -12.21 11.90
CA THR A 268 -4.42 -12.25 10.81
C THR A 268 -3.32 -13.26 11.11
N ARG A 269 -2.87 -13.37 12.36
CA ARG A 269 -1.88 -14.37 12.77
C ARG A 269 -2.36 -15.80 12.50
N GLU A 270 -3.60 -16.10 12.89
CA GLU A 270 -4.17 -17.44 12.68
C GLU A 270 -4.40 -17.75 11.19
N LEU A 271 -4.85 -16.76 10.40
CA LEU A 271 -4.99 -16.93 8.95
C LEU A 271 -3.63 -17.24 8.28
N LEU A 272 -2.55 -16.56 8.69
CA LEU A 272 -1.22 -16.80 8.16
C LEU A 272 -0.66 -18.17 8.56
N LYS A 273 -0.80 -18.57 9.82
CA LYS A 273 -0.42 -19.91 10.28
C LYS A 273 -1.11 -21.00 9.46
N GLY A 274 -2.40 -20.86 9.21
CA GLY A 274 -3.16 -21.79 8.35
C GLY A 274 -2.65 -21.79 6.91
N ALA A 275 -2.40 -20.60 6.32
CA ALA A 275 -1.84 -20.48 4.97
C ALA A 275 -0.44 -21.11 4.84
N TRP A 276 0.36 -21.08 5.90
CA TRP A 276 1.68 -21.71 5.96
C TRP A 276 1.64 -23.20 6.34
N GLY A 277 0.46 -23.75 6.65
CA GLY A 277 0.29 -25.15 7.03
C GLY A 277 0.83 -25.49 8.42
N TRP A 278 0.78 -24.55 9.37
CA TRP A 278 1.26 -24.76 10.74
C TRP A 278 0.29 -25.55 11.63
N ASP A 279 -0.95 -25.75 11.18
CA ASP A 279 -2.08 -26.38 11.91
C ASP A 279 -1.88 -27.86 12.30
N GLY A 280 -0.64 -28.38 12.26
CA GLY A 280 -0.26 -29.74 12.64
C GLY A 280 0.87 -29.86 13.66
N TYR A 281 1.40 -28.77 14.21
CA TYR A 281 2.56 -28.81 15.14
C TYR A 281 2.20 -28.72 16.64
N ASP A 282 1.01 -28.22 16.99
CA ASP A 282 0.62 -28.00 18.40
C ASP A 282 -0.07 -29.21 19.07
N ALA A 283 -0.03 -30.40 18.46
CA ALA A 283 -0.68 -31.62 18.97
C ALA A 283 0.28 -32.69 19.51
N SER A 284 1.57 -32.38 19.67
CA SER A 284 2.55 -33.31 20.20
C SER A 284 3.62 -32.62 21.03
N GLU A 285 3.26 -32.25 22.27
CA GLU A 285 4.16 -32.20 23.43
C GLU A 285 3.36 -32.41 24.73
#